data_AF-A0A4U1IU74-F1
#
_entry.id   AF-A0A4U1IU74-F1
#
_cell.length_a   1.000
_cell.length_b   1.000
_cell.length_c   1.000
_cell.angle_alpha   90.00
_cell.angle_beta   90.00
_cell.angle_gamma   90.00
#
_symmetry.space_group_name_H-M   'P 1'
#
loop_
_entity.id
_entity.type
_entity.pdbx_description
1 polymer ?
#
loop_
_entity_poly.entity_id
_entity_poly.type
_entity_poly.pdbx_seq_one_letter_code
_entity_poly.pdbx_strand_id
1 'polypeptide(L)'
;MPGGYALPPPSECSNQFSVDGCKKGDTSSTCGGECTNDYGPTSKNACEGGKDGVPVQFACPRYMLFANEMEQAAIDDGFEGKFNYAVAGHDPDGTNLDMGLPDSCCQCYQLVFDAPRYLTNSTLTPPKPLLVQSFNTQASGATGFDIYMGAGGLGAFNACDADLNYGTKFGYSQYQTYPSEGQAFNGGVKPGPDSMKCDDGGNLSDALIASGSCQQKITSACNTITAADPTLQEETRKSCIQSNQATSYYHENWKVLAKRVACPEHLTEVTGCKLAPQGLPAPDPNIQTAAQAKAAGFVSTLNNEPYHTTTMQDCCMPTCAWKNNVKSATVDGYNSFYSCRSDGKPVVKK
;
A
#
# COMPACT_ATOMS: atom_id res chain seq x y z
N MET A 1 12.38 -10.63 -19.85
CA MET A 1 12.40 -9.15 -19.97
C MET A 1 11.40 -8.67 -18.95
N PRO A 2 11.75 -7.71 -18.08
CA PRO A 2 10.79 -7.20 -17.11
C PRO A 2 9.52 -6.80 -17.86
N GLY A 3 8.36 -7.16 -17.30
CA GLY A 3 7.08 -6.76 -17.87
C GLY A 3 6.96 -5.24 -18.00
N GLY A 4 5.90 -4.75 -18.65
CA GLY A 4 5.66 -3.31 -18.87
C GLY A 4 5.51 -2.45 -17.60
N TYR A 5 5.75 -3.02 -16.41
CA TYR A 5 5.76 -2.35 -15.13
C TYR A 5 7.12 -1.73 -14.76
N ALA A 6 8.24 -2.13 -15.36
CA ALA A 6 9.50 -1.47 -15.05
C ALA A 6 9.48 -0.04 -15.63
N LEU A 7 9.53 0.97 -14.77
CA LEU A 7 9.49 2.38 -15.14
C LEU A 7 10.83 3.06 -14.87
N PRO A 8 11.14 4.18 -15.56
CA PRO A 8 12.25 5.05 -15.15
C PRO A 8 12.10 5.46 -13.68
N PRO A 9 13.19 5.84 -12.99
CA PRO A 9 13.13 6.25 -11.59
C PRO A 9 12.11 7.36 -11.31
N PRO A 10 11.62 7.52 -10.07
CA PRO A 10 10.72 8.60 -9.69
C PRO A 10 11.28 9.98 -10.06
N SER A 11 10.39 10.92 -10.40
CA SER A 11 10.83 12.28 -10.75
C SER A 11 11.32 13.05 -9.53
N GLU A 12 12.54 13.58 -9.62
CA GLU A 12 13.11 14.48 -8.61
C GLU A 12 12.37 15.82 -8.51
N CYS A 13 11.56 16.15 -9.54
CA CYS A 13 10.64 17.28 -9.55
C CYS A 13 9.31 16.99 -8.86
N SER A 14 9.08 15.79 -8.33
CA SER A 14 7.82 15.45 -7.68
C SER A 14 7.96 14.87 -6.29
N ASN A 15 9.17 14.44 -5.90
CA ASN A 15 9.40 13.70 -4.67
C ASN A 15 10.23 14.46 -3.63
N GLN A 16 10.35 15.79 -3.73
CA GLN A 16 11.17 16.60 -2.81
C GLN A 16 10.42 17.81 -2.23
N PHE A 17 10.78 18.19 -1.00
CA PHE A 17 10.22 19.38 -0.33
C PHE A 17 10.80 20.70 -0.87
N SER A 18 11.96 20.65 -1.51
CA SER A 18 12.67 21.77 -2.13
C SER A 18 13.47 21.25 -3.31
N VAL A 19 13.48 21.99 -4.41
CA VAL A 19 14.22 21.58 -5.62
C VAL A 19 15.28 22.62 -5.98
N ASP A 20 16.54 22.20 -5.90
CA ASP A 20 17.68 23.04 -6.24
C ASP A 20 17.62 23.52 -7.70
N GLY A 21 17.79 24.83 -7.88
CA GLY A 21 17.78 25.47 -9.18
C GLY A 21 16.39 25.69 -9.79
N CYS A 22 15.30 25.34 -9.11
CA CYS A 22 13.98 25.77 -9.57
C CYS A 22 13.78 27.25 -9.27
N LYS A 23 13.49 28.05 -10.30
CA LYS A 23 13.15 29.47 -10.17
C LYS A 23 11.72 29.69 -10.64
N LYS A 24 10.89 30.28 -9.79
CA LYS A 24 9.45 30.35 -10.03
C LYS A 24 9.15 31.10 -11.34
N GLY A 25 8.48 30.42 -12.27
CA GLY A 25 8.07 30.98 -13.56
C GLY A 25 9.17 31.05 -14.62
N ASP A 26 10.40 30.64 -14.30
CA ASP A 26 11.49 30.53 -15.27
C ASP A 26 11.47 29.12 -15.89
N THR A 27 10.93 29.02 -17.11
CA THR A 27 10.80 27.76 -17.84
C THR A 27 12.14 27.12 -18.23
N SER A 28 13.25 27.88 -18.14
CA SER A 28 14.60 27.36 -18.37
C SER A 28 15.25 26.80 -17.11
N SER A 29 14.63 26.98 -15.94
CA SER A 29 15.13 26.50 -14.65
C SER A 29 14.73 25.05 -14.37
N THR A 30 15.26 24.45 -13.29
CA THR A 30 14.93 23.08 -12.89
C THR A 30 13.41 22.90 -12.78
N CYS A 31 12.89 21.75 -13.23
CA CYS A 31 11.46 21.45 -13.23
C CYS A 31 10.59 22.46 -14.02
N GLY A 32 11.18 23.18 -14.99
CA GLY A 32 10.45 24.16 -15.80
C GLY A 32 9.96 25.38 -15.01
N GLY A 33 10.55 25.65 -13.84
CA GLY A 33 10.12 26.76 -12.98
C GLY A 33 8.77 26.54 -12.30
N GLU A 34 8.23 25.31 -12.32
CA GLU A 34 6.98 24.91 -11.64
C GLU A 34 7.20 24.71 -10.13
N CYS A 35 7.64 25.76 -9.44
CA CYS A 35 7.78 25.79 -7.98
C CYS A 35 6.97 26.92 -7.34
N THR A 36 6.56 26.70 -6.09
CA THR A 36 5.74 27.66 -5.32
C THR A 36 6.46 28.98 -5.04
N ASN A 37 7.79 28.94 -4.92
CA ASN A 37 8.76 30.03 -4.81
C ASN A 37 10.13 29.50 -5.29
N ASP A 38 11.13 30.37 -5.45
CA ASP A 38 12.48 29.93 -5.78
C ASP A 38 12.95 28.86 -4.77
N TYR A 39 13.45 27.74 -5.31
CA TYR A 39 13.86 26.54 -4.57
C TYR A 39 12.74 25.84 -3.78
N GLY A 40 11.49 26.26 -3.96
CA GLY A 40 10.33 25.69 -3.27
C GLY A 40 9.93 24.31 -3.79
N PRO A 41 8.92 23.68 -3.16
CA PRO A 41 8.34 22.44 -3.66
C PRO A 41 7.72 22.64 -5.03
N THR A 42 7.81 21.58 -5.83
CA THR A 42 7.33 21.47 -7.23
C THR A 42 6.18 20.47 -7.35
N SER A 43 5.67 19.96 -6.24
CA SER A 43 4.51 19.07 -6.15
C SER A 43 3.77 19.27 -4.83
N LYS A 44 2.54 18.78 -4.82
CA LYS A 44 1.63 18.84 -3.68
C LYS A 44 0.96 17.50 -3.42
N ASN A 45 0.88 17.09 -2.16
CA ASN A 45 0.06 15.96 -1.73
C ASN A 45 -1.44 16.32 -1.86
N ALA A 46 -2.26 15.44 -2.42
CA ALA A 46 -3.72 15.61 -2.47
C ALA A 46 -4.37 15.79 -1.08
N CYS A 47 -3.67 15.43 -0.02
CA CYS A 47 -4.11 15.57 1.37
C CYS A 47 -3.37 16.67 2.14
N GLU A 48 -2.78 17.66 1.46
CA GLU A 48 -2.22 18.83 2.11
C GLU A 48 -2.81 20.15 1.57
N GLY A 49 -2.81 21.17 2.42
CA GLY A 49 -3.16 22.54 2.04
C GLY A 49 -1.94 23.34 1.60
N GLY A 50 -2.17 24.49 0.97
CA GLY A 50 -1.10 25.35 0.46
C GLY A 50 -0.47 24.81 -0.82
N LYS A 51 0.76 25.26 -1.11
CA LYS A 51 1.53 24.93 -2.34
C LYS A 51 0.71 25.12 -3.62
N ASP A 52 0.10 26.29 -3.77
CA ASP A 52 -0.74 26.57 -4.94
C ASP A 52 0.11 26.71 -6.21
N GLY A 53 -0.44 26.25 -7.33
CA GLY A 53 0.19 26.36 -8.64
C GLY A 53 1.20 25.25 -8.99
N VAL A 54 1.37 24.23 -8.13
CA VAL A 54 2.16 23.04 -8.46
C VAL A 54 1.26 21.79 -8.62
N PRO A 55 1.70 20.77 -9.38
CA PRO A 55 0.91 19.55 -9.60
C PRO A 55 0.54 18.80 -8.31
N VAL A 56 -0.72 18.38 -8.23
CA VAL A 56 -1.26 17.54 -7.14
C VAL A 56 -1.00 16.07 -7.41
N GLN A 57 -0.63 15.33 -6.36
CA GLN A 57 -0.20 13.95 -6.44
C GLN A 57 -0.85 13.06 -5.38
N PHE A 58 -0.99 11.79 -5.74
CA PHE A 58 -1.75 10.75 -5.06
C PHE A 58 -0.88 9.50 -4.87
N ALA A 59 -1.36 8.55 -4.07
CA ALA A 59 -0.86 7.17 -4.11
C ALA A 59 -1.06 6.55 -5.49
N CYS A 60 -0.16 5.65 -5.89
CA CYS A 60 -0.25 4.97 -7.17
C CYS A 60 -1.04 3.66 -7.07
N PRO A 61 -2.04 3.46 -7.93
CA PRO A 61 -2.80 2.20 -7.99
C PRO A 61 -1.95 0.98 -8.36
N ARG A 62 -0.88 1.18 -9.13
CA ARG A 62 0.01 0.11 -9.63
C ARG A 62 0.66 -0.76 -8.56
N TYR A 63 0.78 -0.26 -7.33
CA TYR A 63 1.35 -1.00 -6.21
C TYR A 63 0.31 -1.46 -5.19
N MET A 64 -0.97 -1.36 -5.55
CA MET A 64 -2.07 -1.95 -4.79
C MET A 64 -1.97 -3.47 -4.82
N LEU A 65 -2.37 -4.14 -3.74
CA LEU A 65 -2.46 -5.59 -3.71
C LEU A 65 -3.32 -6.10 -4.89
N PHE A 66 -2.83 -7.10 -5.62
CA PHE A 66 -3.44 -7.64 -6.86
C PHE A 66 -3.48 -6.69 -8.07
N ALA A 67 -2.77 -5.55 -8.02
CA ALA A 67 -2.52 -4.78 -9.23
C ALA A 67 -1.75 -5.64 -10.23
N ASN A 68 -2.05 -5.49 -11.53
CA ASN A 68 -1.41 -6.27 -12.59
C ASN A 68 0.13 -6.20 -12.53
N GLU A 69 0.69 -5.04 -12.22
CA GLU A 69 2.14 -4.86 -12.05
C GLU A 69 2.71 -5.66 -10.87
N MET A 70 1.99 -5.71 -9.74
CA MET A 70 2.42 -6.47 -8.57
C MET A 70 2.38 -7.98 -8.80
N GLU A 71 1.33 -8.47 -9.47
CA GLU A 71 1.23 -9.89 -9.83
C GLU A 71 2.33 -10.29 -10.82
N GLN A 72 2.55 -9.49 -11.86
CA GLN A 72 3.58 -9.80 -12.85
C GLN A 72 5.00 -9.72 -12.24
N ALA A 73 5.26 -8.75 -11.36
CA ALA A 73 6.55 -8.67 -10.67
C ALA A 73 6.81 -9.89 -9.78
N ALA A 74 5.79 -10.39 -9.07
CA ALA A 74 5.92 -11.61 -8.28
C ALA A 74 6.21 -12.85 -9.16
N ILE A 75 5.61 -12.93 -10.36
CA ILE A 75 5.89 -13.99 -11.33
C ILE A 75 7.33 -13.90 -11.84
N ASP A 76 7.79 -12.70 -12.20
CA ASP A 76 9.13 -12.48 -12.77
C ASP A 76 10.24 -12.72 -11.75
N ASP A 77 9.96 -12.51 -10.45
CA ASP A 77 10.83 -12.91 -9.33
C ASP A 77 10.74 -14.42 -8.97
N GLY A 78 9.91 -15.20 -9.67
CA GLY A 78 9.78 -16.65 -9.47
C GLY A 78 8.93 -17.04 -8.25
N PHE A 79 8.08 -16.13 -7.77
CA PHE A 79 7.22 -16.33 -6.59
C PHE A 79 5.75 -16.60 -6.91
N GLU A 80 5.43 -16.90 -8.17
CA GLU A 80 4.08 -17.26 -8.59
C GLU A 80 3.47 -18.33 -7.65
N GLY A 81 2.30 -18.01 -7.10
CA GLY A 81 1.57 -18.91 -6.21
C GLY A 81 2.16 -19.07 -4.80
N LYS A 82 3.32 -18.47 -4.50
CA LYS A 82 4.01 -18.52 -3.19
C LYS A 82 3.80 -17.26 -2.36
N PHE A 83 3.85 -16.10 -3.01
CA PHE A 83 3.63 -14.80 -2.42
C PHE A 83 2.69 -13.99 -3.29
N ASN A 84 1.93 -13.09 -2.67
CA ASN A 84 1.47 -11.90 -3.38
C ASN A 84 2.36 -10.72 -2.96
N TYR A 85 2.63 -9.83 -3.90
CA TYR A 85 3.28 -8.55 -3.60
C TYR A 85 2.25 -7.50 -3.18
N ALA A 86 2.63 -6.66 -2.23
CA ALA A 86 1.86 -5.52 -1.81
C ALA A 86 2.77 -4.42 -1.25
N VAL A 87 2.15 -3.32 -0.84
CA VAL A 87 2.80 -2.29 -0.02
C VAL A 87 2.04 -2.10 1.27
N ALA A 88 2.73 -1.63 2.30
CA ALA A 88 2.12 -1.44 3.62
C ALA A 88 2.53 -0.11 4.26
N GLY A 89 1.59 0.52 4.96
CA GLY A 89 1.94 1.49 5.99
C GLY A 89 2.58 0.76 7.16
N HIS A 90 3.75 1.20 7.63
CA HIS A 90 4.45 0.59 8.76
C HIS A 90 5.36 1.62 9.44
N ASP A 91 5.33 1.72 10.77
CA ASP A 91 6.31 2.50 11.52
C ASP A 91 7.50 1.63 11.92
N PRO A 92 8.73 2.17 11.99
CA PRO A 92 9.90 1.36 12.29
C PRO A 92 9.82 0.75 13.69
N ASP A 93 10.05 -0.55 13.78
CA ASP A 93 10.37 -1.22 15.04
C ASP A 93 11.88 -1.21 15.27
N GLY A 94 12.36 -0.16 15.93
CA GLY A 94 13.77 -0.01 16.25
C GLY A 94 14.34 -1.08 17.19
N THR A 95 13.53 -1.97 17.78
CA THR A 95 14.00 -2.96 18.76
C THR A 95 14.20 -4.34 18.13
N ASN A 96 13.20 -4.85 17.41
CA ASN A 96 13.27 -6.21 16.86
C ASN A 96 13.39 -6.20 15.34
N LEU A 97 12.30 -5.87 14.64
CA LEU A 97 12.17 -6.09 13.20
C LEU A 97 13.09 -5.18 12.38
N ASP A 98 13.22 -3.91 12.77
CA ASP A 98 13.99 -2.92 12.03
C ASP A 98 15.40 -2.65 12.56
N MET A 99 15.80 -3.33 13.64
CA MET A 99 17.18 -3.33 14.14
C MET A 99 17.79 -1.92 14.26
N GLY A 100 17.04 -0.99 14.84
CA GLY A 100 17.49 0.38 15.11
C GLY A 100 17.43 1.36 13.94
N LEU A 101 16.79 1.02 12.82
CA LEU A 101 16.58 2.00 11.74
C LEU A 101 15.65 3.15 12.19
N PRO A 102 15.93 4.40 11.74
CA PRO A 102 15.13 5.57 12.09
C PRO A 102 13.82 5.68 11.30
N ASP A 103 13.69 4.94 10.20
CA ASP A 103 12.51 4.86 9.34
C ASP A 103 12.39 3.47 8.71
N SER A 104 11.17 3.15 8.27
CA SER A 104 10.82 1.91 7.60
C SER A 104 10.72 2.07 6.07
N CYS A 105 10.90 3.28 5.53
CA CYS A 105 10.62 3.54 4.12
C CYS A 105 11.46 2.65 3.21
N CYS A 106 10.76 2.02 2.26
CA CYS A 106 11.32 1.14 1.25
C CYS A 106 11.92 -0.17 1.77
N GLN A 107 11.82 -0.45 3.07
CA GLN A 107 12.15 -1.75 3.65
C GLN A 107 11.13 -2.81 3.22
N CYS A 108 11.57 -4.05 3.07
CA CYS A 108 10.71 -5.18 2.71
C CYS A 108 10.57 -6.21 3.83
N TYR A 109 9.38 -6.79 3.91
CA TYR A 109 9.02 -7.75 4.94
C TYR A 109 8.27 -8.92 4.34
N GLN A 110 8.62 -10.13 4.78
CA GLN A 110 7.80 -11.31 4.57
C GLN A 110 6.83 -11.44 5.74
N LEU A 111 5.53 -11.41 5.44
CA LEU A 111 4.44 -11.53 6.40
C LEU A 111 3.75 -12.87 6.24
N VAL A 112 3.71 -13.66 7.32
CA VAL A 112 3.03 -14.96 7.35
C VAL A 112 1.84 -14.88 8.30
N PHE A 113 0.66 -15.17 7.78
CA PHE A 113 -0.61 -15.04 8.49
C PHE A 113 -0.82 -16.21 9.47
N ASP A 114 -1.37 -15.91 10.64
CA ASP A 114 -1.63 -16.89 11.70
C ASP A 114 -3.12 -17.01 12.03
N ALA A 115 -3.70 -15.97 12.64
CA ALA A 115 -5.08 -15.98 13.09
C ALA A 115 -5.70 -14.60 12.99
N PRO A 116 -7.03 -14.47 12.84
CA PRO A 116 -7.71 -13.19 12.92
C PRO A 116 -7.42 -12.50 14.25
N ARG A 117 -7.26 -11.18 14.23
CA ARG A 117 -6.90 -10.39 15.41
C ARG A 117 -8.07 -10.25 16.36
N TYR A 118 -9.27 -10.00 15.82
CA TYR A 118 -10.45 -9.64 16.59
C TYR A 118 -11.57 -10.69 16.55
N LEU A 119 -11.56 -11.58 15.55
CA LEU A 119 -12.56 -12.64 15.44
C LEU A 119 -12.13 -13.86 16.25
N THR A 120 -12.87 -14.18 17.31
CA THR A 120 -12.56 -15.26 18.26
C THR A 120 -13.27 -16.58 17.94
N ASN A 121 -14.38 -16.54 17.19
CA ASN A 121 -15.18 -17.69 16.78
C ASN A 121 -15.24 -17.83 15.25
N SER A 122 -14.09 -17.74 14.59
CA SER A 122 -14.00 -17.84 13.13
C SER A 122 -13.20 -19.07 12.71
N THR A 123 -13.57 -19.67 11.59
CA THR A 123 -12.85 -20.79 10.97
C THR A 123 -12.24 -20.34 9.65
N LEU A 124 -11.55 -19.20 9.70
CA LEU A 124 -10.94 -18.60 8.52
C LEU A 124 -9.60 -19.25 8.26
N THR A 125 -9.38 -19.64 7.00
CA THR A 125 -8.05 -20.09 6.56
C THR A 125 -7.16 -18.85 6.40
N PRO A 126 -5.96 -18.80 7.04
CA PRO A 126 -5.00 -17.73 6.80
C PRO A 126 -4.68 -17.63 5.31
N PRO A 127 -4.68 -16.42 4.72
CA PRO A 127 -4.34 -16.27 3.32
C PRO A 127 -2.84 -16.54 3.11
N LYS A 128 -2.44 -16.61 1.84
CA LYS A 128 -1.02 -16.81 1.49
C LYS A 128 -0.16 -15.69 2.09
N PRO A 129 1.13 -15.96 2.39
CA PRO A 129 2.04 -14.92 2.84
C PRO A 129 2.16 -13.77 1.84
N LEU A 130 2.42 -12.57 2.37
CA LEU A 130 2.72 -11.39 1.57
C LEU A 130 4.22 -11.08 1.62
N LEU A 131 4.73 -10.57 0.50
CA LEU A 131 5.95 -9.77 0.49
C LEU A 131 5.54 -8.32 0.33
N VAL A 132 5.82 -7.51 1.35
CA VAL A 132 5.39 -6.12 1.41
C VAL A 132 6.57 -5.19 1.42
N GLN A 133 6.48 -4.07 0.71
CA GLN A 133 7.40 -2.94 0.89
C GLN A 133 6.71 -1.82 1.66
N SER A 134 7.38 -1.26 2.66
CA SER A 134 6.82 -0.15 3.44
C SER A 134 6.86 1.14 2.62
N PHE A 135 5.68 1.72 2.39
CA PHE A 135 5.51 2.92 1.55
C PHE A 135 4.96 4.13 2.30
N ASN A 136 4.39 3.91 3.47
CA ASN A 136 3.82 4.96 4.30
C ASN A 136 4.22 4.73 5.76
N THR A 137 4.36 5.81 6.51
CA THR A 137 4.64 5.79 7.95
C THR A 137 3.50 6.52 8.68
N GLN A 138 3.47 6.42 10.01
CA GLN A 138 2.44 6.94 10.90
C GLN A 138 1.06 6.36 10.58
N ALA A 139 1.05 5.06 10.28
CA ALA A 139 -0.14 4.32 9.85
C ALA A 139 -0.73 3.52 11.03
N SER A 140 -0.09 2.41 11.41
CA SER A 140 -0.55 1.52 12.50
C SER A 140 0.51 1.19 13.56
N GLY A 141 1.55 2.01 13.69
CA GLY A 141 2.59 1.84 14.69
C GLY A 141 3.57 0.71 14.37
N ALA A 142 4.51 0.47 15.30
CA ALA A 142 5.66 -0.40 15.09
C ALA A 142 5.30 -1.90 14.92
N THR A 143 4.09 -2.30 15.30
CA THR A 143 3.59 -3.68 15.12
C THR A 143 2.63 -3.84 13.96
N GLY A 144 2.13 -2.73 13.41
CA GLY A 144 1.07 -2.73 12.41
C GLY A 144 1.62 -2.66 10.98
N PHE A 145 0.94 -3.37 10.08
CA PHE A 145 1.13 -3.30 8.64
C PHE A 145 -0.20 -2.96 7.98
N ASP A 146 -0.38 -1.72 7.54
CA ASP A 146 -1.61 -1.30 6.85
C ASP A 146 -1.49 -1.61 5.37
N ILE A 147 -2.01 -2.77 4.97
CA ILE A 147 -1.87 -3.27 3.61
C ILE A 147 -2.70 -2.39 2.66
N TYR A 148 -2.04 -1.84 1.63
CA TYR A 148 -2.68 -1.00 0.64
C TYR A 148 -3.45 -1.85 -0.39
N MET A 149 -4.78 -1.79 -0.35
CA MET A 149 -5.66 -2.58 -1.21
C MET A 149 -6.97 -1.83 -1.54
N GLY A 150 -7.64 -2.25 -2.61
CA GLY A 150 -8.87 -1.63 -3.08
C GLY A 150 -9.96 -1.64 -2.01
N ALA A 151 -10.58 -0.48 -1.75
CA ALA A 151 -11.56 -0.28 -0.70
C ALA A 151 -11.10 -0.73 0.70
N GLY A 152 -9.80 -0.71 0.99
CA GLY A 152 -9.21 -1.19 2.26
C GLY A 152 -9.57 -0.38 3.51
N GLY A 153 -10.23 0.78 3.38
CA GLY A 153 -10.46 1.69 4.50
C GLY A 153 -9.71 3.01 4.27
N LEU A 154 -10.41 4.13 4.30
CA LEU A 154 -9.84 5.42 3.94
C LEU A 154 -8.97 6.03 5.04
N GLY A 155 -9.14 5.60 6.29
CA GLY A 155 -8.41 6.18 7.41
C GLY A 155 -8.77 7.65 7.68
N ALA A 156 -7.91 8.35 8.42
CA ALA A 156 -8.19 9.69 8.92
C ALA A 156 -8.01 10.81 7.88
N PHE A 157 -7.15 10.59 6.89
CA PHE A 157 -6.88 11.51 5.79
C PHE A 157 -6.94 10.68 4.51
N ASN A 158 -7.74 11.11 3.53
CA ASN A 158 -7.76 10.46 2.22
C ASN A 158 -8.14 11.45 1.12
N ALA A 159 -7.64 11.18 -0.08
CA ALA A 159 -8.03 11.88 -1.30
C ALA A 159 -8.69 10.93 -2.32
N CYS A 160 -9.34 9.87 -1.84
CA CYS A 160 -9.95 8.91 -2.76
C CYS A 160 -11.22 9.50 -3.37
N ASP A 161 -12.09 10.04 -2.52
CA ASP A 161 -13.31 10.72 -2.94
C ASP A 161 -13.62 11.87 -1.96
N ALA A 162 -13.47 13.10 -2.43
CA ALA A 162 -13.71 14.31 -1.65
C ALA A 162 -15.19 14.54 -1.33
N ASP A 163 -16.12 13.87 -2.02
CA ASP A 163 -17.57 14.00 -1.78
C ASP A 163 -18.05 13.14 -0.60
N LEU A 164 -17.20 12.24 -0.10
CA LEU A 164 -17.49 11.49 1.12
C LEU A 164 -17.34 12.38 2.36
N ASN A 165 -18.11 12.11 3.40
CA ASN A 165 -18.08 12.87 4.67
C ASN A 165 -16.71 12.87 5.38
N TYR A 166 -15.79 12.00 4.94
CA TYR A 166 -14.43 11.85 5.43
C TYR A 166 -13.40 12.11 4.33
N GLY A 167 -13.81 12.64 3.17
CA GLY A 167 -12.92 13.04 2.08
C GLY A 167 -12.01 14.20 2.49
N THR A 168 -10.92 14.38 1.73
CA THR A 168 -9.98 15.48 1.96
C THR A 168 -10.70 16.83 1.90
N LYS A 169 -10.49 17.65 2.94
CA LYS A 169 -10.97 19.05 2.97
C LYS A 169 -10.34 19.94 1.89
N PHE A 170 -9.38 19.41 1.12
CA PHE A 170 -8.68 20.13 0.06
C PHE A 170 -9.33 19.95 -1.33
N GLY A 171 -10.39 19.13 -1.45
CA GLY A 171 -11.22 19.04 -2.65
C GLY A 171 -10.61 18.26 -3.81
N TYR A 172 -9.65 17.38 -3.55
CA TYR A 172 -9.02 16.53 -4.56
C TYR A 172 -9.52 15.09 -4.45
N SER A 173 -9.87 14.47 -5.57
CA SER A 173 -10.30 13.07 -5.63
C SER A 173 -9.50 12.31 -6.70
N GLN A 174 -9.09 11.09 -6.38
CA GLN A 174 -8.56 10.13 -7.34
C GLN A 174 -9.70 9.35 -8.04
N TYR A 175 -10.83 9.18 -7.35
CA TYR A 175 -12.03 8.50 -7.84
C TYR A 175 -13.20 9.48 -7.96
N GLN A 176 -14.14 9.17 -8.84
CA GLN A 176 -15.37 9.95 -9.03
C GLN A 176 -16.50 9.49 -8.11
N THR A 177 -16.54 8.20 -7.81
CA THR A 177 -17.42 7.60 -6.83
C THR A 177 -16.69 6.48 -6.11
N TYR A 178 -17.05 6.24 -4.85
CA TYR A 178 -16.37 5.27 -4.02
C TYR A 178 -17.34 4.69 -2.96
N PRO A 179 -17.17 3.42 -2.53
CA PRO A 179 -18.09 2.79 -1.58
C PRO A 179 -18.05 3.47 -0.23
N SER A 180 -19.21 3.57 0.41
CA SER A 180 -19.35 4.11 1.77
C SER A 180 -19.21 3.03 2.85
N GLU A 181 -19.35 1.78 2.44
CA GLU A 181 -19.46 0.64 3.33
C GLU A 181 -18.12 0.32 4.01
N GLY A 182 -18.18 0.21 5.34
CA GLY A 182 -17.01 0.00 6.19
C GLY A 182 -16.02 1.17 6.22
N GLN A 183 -16.34 2.30 5.59
CA GLN A 183 -15.51 3.49 5.61
C GLN A 183 -15.83 4.40 6.82
N ALA A 184 -14.87 5.18 7.32
CA ALA A 184 -13.45 5.18 6.93
C ALA A 184 -12.62 4.15 7.72
N PHE A 185 -13.14 3.63 8.83
CA PHE A 185 -12.34 3.00 9.89
C PHE A 185 -12.63 1.52 10.15
N ASN A 186 -13.59 0.90 9.45
CA ASN A 186 -13.93 -0.52 9.66
C ASN A 186 -13.17 -1.45 8.69
N GLY A 187 -12.13 -0.98 8.00
CA GLY A 187 -11.40 -1.76 6.99
C GLY A 187 -12.13 -1.87 5.64
N GLY A 188 -13.09 -0.97 5.40
CA GLY A 188 -13.80 -0.81 4.13
C GLY A 188 -14.67 -1.99 3.70
N VAL A 189 -14.72 -2.29 2.41
CA VAL A 189 -15.61 -3.33 1.87
C VAL A 189 -15.09 -4.70 2.29
N LYS A 190 -15.77 -5.38 3.22
CA LYS A 190 -15.38 -6.73 3.66
C LYS A 190 -16.56 -7.58 4.14
N PRO A 191 -16.48 -8.92 4.06
CA PRO A 191 -17.51 -9.85 4.55
C PRO A 191 -17.92 -9.67 6.01
N GLY A 192 -17.00 -9.24 6.88
CA GLY A 192 -17.19 -9.19 8.32
C GLY A 192 -18.38 -8.34 8.81
N PRO A 193 -18.71 -8.47 10.11
CA PRO A 193 -19.91 -7.86 10.71
C PRO A 193 -19.93 -6.33 10.67
N ASP A 194 -18.74 -5.70 10.58
CA ASP A 194 -18.59 -4.25 10.57
C ASP A 194 -18.74 -3.60 9.17
N SER A 195 -19.04 -4.42 8.15
CA SER A 195 -19.22 -3.99 6.76
C SER A 195 -20.36 -4.74 6.06
N MET A 196 -20.09 -5.80 5.27
CA MET A 196 -21.12 -6.46 4.43
C MET A 196 -22.06 -7.39 5.18
N LYS A 197 -21.73 -7.74 6.44
CA LYS A 197 -22.53 -8.62 7.29
C LYS A 197 -22.86 -9.93 6.58
N CYS A 198 -21.81 -10.59 6.12
CA CYS A 198 -21.85 -11.96 5.61
C CYS A 198 -21.61 -12.99 6.72
N ASP A 199 -21.83 -12.63 7.99
CA ASP A 199 -21.63 -13.48 9.15
C ASP A 199 -22.93 -14.19 9.58
N ASP A 200 -22.78 -15.24 10.38
CA ASP A 200 -23.87 -15.92 11.08
C ASP A 200 -23.73 -15.68 12.60
N GLY A 201 -24.46 -14.68 13.10
CA GLY A 201 -24.43 -14.30 14.51
C GLY A 201 -23.04 -13.82 14.99
N GLY A 202 -22.30 -13.12 14.12
CA GLY A 202 -20.93 -12.66 14.36
C GLY A 202 -19.85 -13.68 13.97
N ASN A 203 -20.22 -14.89 13.55
CA ASN A 203 -19.26 -15.91 13.12
C ASN A 203 -19.01 -15.82 11.62
N LEU A 204 -17.75 -15.80 11.21
CA LEU A 204 -17.33 -15.78 9.81
C LEU A 204 -16.55 -17.05 9.48
N SER A 205 -16.82 -17.62 8.31
CA SER A 205 -16.15 -18.83 7.81
C SER A 205 -15.85 -18.70 6.32
N ASP A 206 -14.90 -19.50 5.83
CA ASP A 206 -14.56 -19.54 4.41
C ASP A 206 -15.79 -19.85 3.53
N ALA A 207 -16.69 -20.72 4.01
CA ALA A 207 -17.93 -21.07 3.30
C ALA A 207 -18.91 -19.89 3.20
N LEU A 208 -19.04 -19.08 4.26
CA LEU A 208 -19.86 -17.87 4.25
C LEU A 208 -19.28 -16.83 3.29
N ILE A 209 -17.96 -16.61 3.35
CA ILE A 209 -17.26 -15.70 2.44
C ILE A 209 -17.45 -16.17 0.99
N ALA A 210 -17.27 -17.46 0.70
CA ALA A 210 -17.40 -18.02 -0.65
C ALA A 210 -18.85 -18.12 -1.15
N SER A 211 -19.85 -17.83 -0.31
CA SER A 211 -21.25 -17.88 -0.72
C SER A 211 -21.56 -16.85 -1.82
N GLY A 212 -22.36 -17.25 -2.81
CA GLY A 212 -22.73 -16.35 -3.92
C GLY A 212 -23.43 -15.08 -3.45
N SER A 213 -24.21 -15.13 -2.37
CA SER A 213 -24.85 -13.95 -1.77
C SER A 213 -23.83 -12.99 -1.16
N CYS A 214 -22.80 -13.49 -0.47
CA CYS A 214 -21.76 -12.62 0.07
C CYS A 214 -20.91 -12.00 -1.04
N GLN A 215 -20.46 -12.83 -2.00
CA GLN A 215 -19.65 -12.36 -3.12
C GLN A 215 -20.38 -11.36 -4.01
N GLN A 216 -21.69 -11.50 -4.17
CA GLN A 216 -22.51 -10.51 -4.88
C GLN A 216 -22.55 -9.17 -4.15
N LYS A 217 -22.76 -9.15 -2.83
CA LYS A 217 -22.73 -7.90 -2.03
C LYS A 217 -21.39 -7.18 -2.17
N ILE A 218 -20.29 -7.92 -2.00
CA ILE A 218 -18.92 -7.40 -2.12
C ILE A 218 -18.68 -6.84 -3.51
N THR A 219 -18.99 -7.62 -4.55
CA THR A 219 -18.82 -7.19 -5.95
C THR A 219 -19.65 -5.94 -6.26
N SER A 220 -20.90 -5.88 -5.80
CA SER A 220 -21.74 -4.70 -5.95
C SER A 220 -21.16 -3.46 -5.27
N ALA A 221 -20.65 -3.59 -4.04
CA ALA A 221 -20.00 -2.50 -3.33
C ALA A 221 -18.70 -2.06 -4.03
N CYS A 222 -17.81 -2.98 -4.39
CA CYS A 222 -16.59 -2.67 -5.13
C CYS A 222 -16.89 -2.00 -6.48
N ASN A 223 -17.95 -2.40 -7.19
CA ASN A 223 -18.33 -1.81 -8.47
C ASN A 223 -18.88 -0.38 -8.37
N THR A 224 -19.12 0.14 -7.17
CA THR A 224 -19.40 1.58 -6.98
C THR A 224 -18.15 2.44 -7.18
N ILE A 225 -16.95 1.87 -7.16
CA ILE A 225 -15.71 2.59 -7.46
C ILE A 225 -15.74 3.01 -8.92
N THR A 226 -15.69 4.30 -9.21
CA THR A 226 -15.51 4.80 -10.59
C THR A 226 -14.36 5.80 -10.64
N ALA A 227 -13.68 5.86 -11.78
CA ALA A 227 -12.57 6.78 -12.00
C ALA A 227 -12.59 7.32 -13.43
N ALA A 228 -11.94 8.46 -13.65
CA ALA A 228 -11.80 9.02 -14.99
C ALA A 228 -10.93 8.13 -15.90
N ASP A 229 -9.95 7.42 -15.33
CA ASP A 229 -9.11 6.45 -16.03
C ASP A 229 -9.67 5.02 -15.85
N PRO A 230 -10.02 4.30 -16.94
CA PRO A 230 -10.57 2.96 -16.84
C PRO A 230 -9.64 1.92 -16.22
N THR A 231 -8.32 2.09 -16.39
CA THR A 231 -7.32 1.16 -15.82
C THR A 231 -7.32 1.30 -14.32
N LEU A 232 -7.25 2.55 -13.83
CA LEU A 232 -7.35 2.84 -12.39
C LEU A 232 -8.64 2.26 -11.78
N GLN A 233 -9.78 2.45 -12.45
CA GLN A 233 -11.06 1.89 -12.00
C GLN A 233 -10.99 0.35 -11.89
N GLU A 234 -10.49 -0.32 -12.91
CA GLU A 234 -10.47 -1.78 -12.98
C GLU A 234 -9.48 -2.40 -11.98
N GLU A 235 -8.25 -1.89 -11.89
CA GLU A 235 -7.25 -2.36 -10.92
C GLU A 235 -7.76 -2.27 -9.48
N THR A 236 -8.44 -1.18 -9.15
CA THR A 236 -8.98 -0.97 -7.80
C THR A 236 -10.13 -1.92 -7.50
N ARG A 237 -11.06 -2.10 -8.45
CA ARG A 237 -12.16 -3.07 -8.33
C ARG A 237 -11.64 -4.49 -8.20
N LYS A 238 -10.67 -4.87 -9.03
CA LYS A 238 -9.99 -6.17 -8.98
C LYS A 238 -9.38 -6.39 -7.61
N SER A 239 -8.61 -5.42 -7.10
CA SER A 239 -8.01 -5.49 -5.77
C SER A 239 -9.06 -5.71 -4.67
N CYS A 240 -10.12 -4.90 -4.67
CA CYS A 240 -11.24 -4.99 -3.72
C CYS A 240 -11.93 -6.36 -3.74
N ILE A 241 -12.21 -6.91 -4.92
CA ILE A 241 -12.90 -8.19 -5.06
C ILE A 241 -11.99 -9.37 -4.71
N GLN A 242 -10.74 -9.37 -5.18
CA GLN A 242 -9.83 -10.49 -4.98
C GLN A 242 -9.34 -10.62 -3.53
N SER A 243 -9.11 -9.50 -2.84
CA SER A 243 -8.73 -9.49 -1.42
C SER A 243 -9.88 -9.85 -0.46
N ASN A 244 -11.07 -10.09 -0.99
CA ASN A 244 -12.27 -10.53 -0.28
C ASN A 244 -12.73 -11.96 -0.65
N GLN A 245 -11.93 -12.71 -1.41
CA GLN A 245 -12.19 -14.14 -1.64
C GLN A 245 -11.75 -14.96 -0.43
N ALA A 246 -12.43 -16.09 -0.18
CA ALA A 246 -12.09 -16.97 0.95
C ALA A 246 -10.62 -17.45 0.94
N THR A 247 -10.04 -17.65 -0.24
CA THR A 247 -8.64 -18.09 -0.41
C THR A 247 -7.61 -16.97 -0.32
N SER A 248 -8.06 -15.71 -0.28
CA SER A 248 -7.22 -14.52 -0.29
C SER A 248 -7.84 -13.41 0.56
N TYR A 249 -8.38 -13.77 1.72
CA TYR A 249 -9.12 -12.82 2.56
C TYR A 249 -8.17 -11.91 3.35
N TYR A 250 -7.58 -10.94 2.65
CA TYR A 250 -6.64 -9.97 3.20
C TYR A 250 -7.32 -8.78 3.86
N HIS A 251 -8.63 -8.57 3.62
CA HIS A 251 -9.44 -7.51 4.27
C HIS A 251 -9.71 -7.74 5.77
N GLU A 252 -9.38 -8.91 6.31
CA GLU A 252 -9.43 -9.14 7.75
C GLU A 252 -8.14 -8.63 8.42
N ASN A 253 -8.26 -8.19 9.67
CA ASN A 253 -7.09 -7.82 10.46
C ASN A 253 -6.49 -9.11 11.02
N TRP A 254 -5.32 -9.51 10.53
CA TRP A 254 -4.68 -10.76 10.94
C TRP A 254 -3.54 -10.49 11.91
N LYS A 255 -3.32 -11.41 12.85
CA LYS A 255 -2.02 -11.57 13.49
C LYS A 255 -1.06 -12.18 12.48
N VAL A 256 0.17 -11.66 12.45
CA VAL A 256 1.21 -12.13 11.53
C VAL A 256 2.53 -12.39 12.23
N LEU A 257 3.34 -13.24 11.62
CA LEU A 257 4.75 -13.34 11.90
C LEU A 257 5.50 -12.61 10.80
N ALA A 258 6.42 -11.74 11.18
CA ALA A 258 7.14 -10.86 10.27
C ALA A 258 8.64 -11.16 10.27
N LYS A 259 9.28 -10.97 9.12
CA LYS A 259 10.73 -10.97 8.98
C LYS A 259 11.14 -9.93 7.95
N ARG A 260 12.09 -9.07 8.31
CA ARG A 260 12.70 -8.15 7.37
C ARG A 260 13.61 -8.92 6.41
N VAL A 261 13.45 -8.66 5.12
CA VAL A 261 14.09 -9.39 4.02
C VAL A 261 14.65 -8.41 2.99
N ALA A 262 15.59 -8.87 2.16
CA ALA A 262 15.98 -8.13 0.98
C ALA A 262 14.77 -7.93 0.07
N CYS A 263 14.58 -6.69 -0.41
CA CYS A 263 13.53 -6.40 -1.38
C CYS A 263 13.81 -7.13 -2.70
N PRO A 264 12.84 -7.88 -3.23
CA PRO A 264 12.93 -8.43 -4.57
C PRO A 264 13.09 -7.33 -5.63
N GLU A 265 13.80 -7.64 -6.72
CA GLU A 265 14.15 -6.68 -7.76
C GLU A 265 12.89 -6.07 -8.38
N HIS A 266 11.98 -6.92 -8.88
CA HIS A 266 10.82 -6.45 -9.62
C HIS A 266 9.79 -5.75 -8.71
N LEU A 267 9.73 -6.09 -7.41
CA LEU A 267 8.95 -5.30 -6.44
C LEU A 267 9.42 -3.84 -6.41
N THR A 268 10.75 -3.61 -6.35
CA THR A 268 11.31 -2.25 -6.32
C THR A 268 11.13 -1.48 -7.63
N GLU A 269 11.02 -2.17 -8.77
CA GLU A 269 10.70 -1.58 -10.07
C GLU A 269 9.22 -1.16 -10.17
N VAL A 270 8.31 -1.91 -9.53
CA VAL A 270 6.90 -1.53 -9.42
C VAL A 270 6.71 -0.33 -8.49
N THR A 271 7.49 -0.24 -7.42
CA THR A 271 7.27 0.79 -6.41
C THR A 271 8.07 2.06 -6.65
N GLY A 272 9.22 1.97 -7.33
CA GLY A 272 10.10 3.09 -7.57
C GLY A 272 11.18 3.28 -6.50
N CYS A 273 11.17 2.47 -5.44
CA CYS A 273 12.10 2.62 -4.33
C CYS A 273 12.98 1.39 -4.11
N LYS A 274 14.30 1.58 -4.25
CA LYS A 274 15.30 0.52 -4.16
C LYS A 274 16.43 0.93 -3.22
N LEU A 275 16.56 0.20 -2.12
CA LEU A 275 17.64 0.39 -1.16
C LEU A 275 18.93 -0.27 -1.66
N ALA A 276 20.08 0.29 -1.26
CA ALA A 276 21.37 -0.38 -1.40
C ALA A 276 21.35 -1.71 -0.63
N PRO A 277 22.08 -2.76 -1.08
CA PRO A 277 22.11 -4.04 -0.37
C PRO A 277 22.49 -3.90 1.11
N GLN A 278 21.65 -4.44 2.00
CA GLN A 278 21.81 -4.33 3.46
C GLN A 278 22.27 -5.65 4.12
N GLY A 279 22.61 -6.68 3.32
CA GLY A 279 22.95 -8.01 3.84
C GLY A 279 21.77 -8.77 4.46
N LEU A 280 20.53 -8.37 4.14
CA LEU A 280 19.30 -9.04 4.59
C LEU A 280 19.11 -10.37 3.85
N PRO A 281 18.48 -11.38 4.49
CA PRO A 281 18.16 -12.63 3.82
C PRO A 281 17.17 -12.40 2.68
N ALA A 282 17.25 -13.22 1.63
CA ALA A 282 16.19 -13.28 0.62
C ALA A 282 14.88 -13.80 1.25
N PRO A 283 13.71 -13.44 0.69
CA PRO A 283 12.45 -14.09 1.02
C PRO A 283 12.51 -15.62 0.88
N ASP A 284 11.87 -16.36 1.79
CA ASP A 284 11.81 -17.82 1.71
C ASP A 284 10.41 -18.29 1.29
N PRO A 285 10.23 -18.71 0.02
CA PRO A 285 8.92 -19.13 -0.51
C PRO A 285 8.39 -20.43 0.10
N ASN A 286 9.19 -21.15 0.89
CA ASN A 286 8.75 -22.39 1.55
C ASN A 286 8.07 -22.13 2.90
N ILE A 287 8.19 -20.92 3.44
CA ILE A 287 7.56 -20.53 4.71
C ILE A 287 6.17 -19.99 4.41
N GLN A 288 5.17 -20.87 4.56
CA GLN A 288 3.78 -20.62 4.19
C GLN A 288 2.82 -20.61 5.39
N THR A 289 3.28 -21.07 6.56
CA THR A 289 2.45 -21.22 7.77
C THR A 289 3.12 -20.60 8.99
N ALA A 290 2.31 -20.20 9.97
CA ALA A 290 2.81 -19.63 11.23
C ALA A 290 3.81 -20.55 11.95
N ALA A 291 3.58 -21.88 11.91
CA ALA A 291 4.51 -22.85 12.50
C ALA A 291 5.89 -22.84 11.82
N GLN A 292 5.92 -22.78 10.48
CA GLN A 292 7.17 -22.67 9.72
C GLN A 292 7.87 -21.34 10.00
N ALA A 293 7.12 -20.23 10.02
CA ALA A 293 7.67 -18.90 10.28
C ALA A 293 8.29 -18.81 11.67
N LYS A 294 7.62 -19.38 12.68
CA LYS A 294 8.14 -19.48 14.05
C LYS A 294 9.43 -20.29 14.11
N ALA A 295 9.48 -21.44 13.42
CA ALA A 295 10.68 -22.26 13.35
C ALA A 295 11.85 -21.54 12.63
N ALA A 296 11.54 -20.66 11.69
CA ALA A 296 12.52 -19.87 10.93
C ALA A 296 12.91 -18.53 11.60
N GLY A 297 12.47 -18.31 12.85
CA GLY A 297 12.84 -17.14 13.65
C GLY A 297 12.13 -15.85 13.26
N PHE A 298 10.94 -15.91 12.67
CA PHE A 298 10.13 -14.72 12.43
C PHE A 298 9.65 -14.15 13.77
N VAL A 299 9.61 -12.82 13.87
CA VAL A 299 9.11 -12.14 15.06
C VAL A 299 7.59 -12.11 15.02
N SER A 300 6.96 -12.28 16.18
CA SER A 300 5.49 -12.34 16.31
C SER A 300 4.95 -11.32 17.29
N THR A 301 5.80 -10.70 18.12
CA THR A 301 5.40 -9.66 19.07
C THR A 301 6.49 -8.62 19.28
N LEU A 302 6.08 -7.42 19.70
CA LEU A 302 6.93 -6.38 20.28
C LEU A 302 6.28 -5.94 21.60
N ASN A 303 6.99 -6.03 22.72
CA ASN A 303 6.46 -5.69 24.05
C ASN A 303 5.12 -6.38 24.39
N ASN A 304 4.99 -7.66 24.00
CA ASN A 304 3.76 -8.48 24.10
C ASN A 304 2.59 -8.07 23.19
N GLU A 305 2.74 -7.03 22.36
CA GLU A 305 1.77 -6.70 21.32
C GLU A 305 2.08 -7.51 20.06
N PRO A 306 1.11 -8.26 19.49
CA PRO A 306 1.34 -9.02 18.27
C PRO A 306 1.53 -8.12 17.05
N TYR A 307 2.44 -8.51 16.15
CA TYR A 307 2.41 -7.94 14.81
C TYR A 307 1.10 -8.31 14.13
N HIS A 308 0.58 -7.38 13.35
CA HIS A 308 -0.70 -7.56 12.71
C HIS A 308 -0.79 -6.79 11.40
N THR A 309 -1.71 -7.22 10.55
CA THR A 309 -2.18 -6.41 9.43
C THR A 309 -3.41 -5.62 9.82
N THR A 310 -3.52 -4.42 9.25
CA THR A 310 -4.82 -3.83 8.94
C THR A 310 -4.88 -3.54 7.45
N THR A 311 -5.95 -2.92 7.00
CA THR A 311 -6.15 -2.59 5.58
C THR A 311 -6.33 -1.10 5.42
N MET A 312 -5.87 -0.58 4.28
CA MET A 312 -6.14 0.79 3.91
C MET A 312 -6.20 0.99 2.40
N GLN A 313 -6.91 2.03 2.00
CA GLN A 313 -6.73 2.70 0.73
C GLN A 313 -6.71 4.20 0.98
N ASP A 314 -5.59 4.71 1.50
CA ASP A 314 -5.37 6.14 1.51
C ASP A 314 -4.83 6.58 0.14
N CYS A 315 -5.58 7.42 -0.57
CA CYS A 315 -5.16 7.98 -1.87
C CYS A 315 -4.26 9.23 -1.74
N CYS A 316 -3.93 9.67 -0.52
CA CYS A 316 -2.88 10.67 -0.31
C CYS A 316 -1.56 10.20 -0.91
N MET A 317 -0.71 11.15 -1.33
CA MET A 317 0.67 10.81 -1.67
C MET A 317 1.35 10.24 -0.40
N PRO A 318 1.90 9.01 -0.47
CA PRO A 318 2.37 8.32 0.72
C PRO A 318 3.69 8.89 1.21
N THR A 319 3.98 8.72 2.50
CA THR A 319 5.12 9.37 3.14
C THR A 319 6.45 9.03 2.48
N CYS A 320 6.64 7.77 2.03
CA CYS A 320 7.86 7.33 1.38
C CYS A 320 7.94 7.69 -0.12
N ALA A 321 6.91 8.33 -0.68
CA ALA A 321 7.02 8.96 -2.00
C ALA A 321 7.77 10.31 -1.94
N TRP A 322 8.08 10.81 -0.75
CA TRP A 322 9.02 11.91 -0.57
C TRP A 322 10.43 11.35 -0.32
N LYS A 323 11.37 11.59 -1.23
CA LYS A 323 12.79 11.23 -1.10
C LYS A 323 13.37 11.73 0.22
N ASN A 324 12.94 12.91 0.69
CA ASN A 324 13.39 13.47 1.97
C ASN A 324 13.05 12.59 3.19
N ASN A 325 12.07 11.70 3.08
CA ASN A 325 11.65 10.80 4.17
C ASN A 325 12.36 9.46 4.13
N VAL A 326 12.93 9.06 2.99
CA VAL A 326 13.74 7.83 2.88
C VAL A 326 15.12 8.10 3.46
N LYS A 327 15.46 7.53 4.62
CA LYS A 327 16.78 7.77 5.26
C LYS A 327 17.82 6.71 4.91
N SER A 328 17.38 5.54 4.49
CA SER A 328 18.27 4.50 4.00
C SER A 328 18.88 4.86 2.65
N ALA A 329 20.11 4.43 2.39
CA ALA A 329 20.79 4.68 1.12
C ALA A 329 20.04 3.96 -0.03
N THR A 330 19.78 4.70 -1.10
CA THR A 330 19.08 4.21 -2.30
C THR A 330 20.04 4.10 -3.49
N VAL A 331 19.67 3.33 -4.50
CA VAL A 331 20.51 3.06 -5.68
C VAL A 331 19.76 3.33 -6.98
N ASP A 332 20.51 3.54 -8.06
CA ASP A 332 20.01 3.65 -9.44
C ASP A 332 18.97 4.75 -9.67
N GLY A 333 18.88 5.73 -8.76
CA GLY A 333 17.89 6.81 -8.79
C GLY A 333 16.51 6.44 -8.22
N TYR A 334 16.28 5.16 -7.86
CA TYR A 334 15.04 4.65 -7.27
C TYR A 334 14.96 5.03 -5.79
N ASN A 335 14.76 6.33 -5.54
CA ASN A 335 15.02 6.97 -4.25
C ASN A 335 13.77 7.28 -3.41
N SER A 336 12.58 6.94 -3.91
CA SER A 336 11.30 7.10 -3.22
C SER A 336 10.26 6.21 -3.88
N PHE A 337 9.09 6.03 -3.27
CA PHE A 337 7.96 5.49 -4.01
C PHE A 337 7.55 6.42 -5.16
N TYR A 338 6.97 5.86 -6.21
CA TYR A 338 6.23 6.64 -7.20
C TYR A 338 5.02 7.31 -6.53
N SER A 339 4.85 8.58 -6.84
CA SER A 339 3.58 9.28 -6.72
C SER A 339 2.88 9.30 -8.07
N CYS A 340 1.56 9.49 -8.05
CA CYS A 340 0.73 9.44 -9.23
C CYS A 340 -0.09 10.71 -9.42
N ARG A 341 -0.46 10.99 -10.67
CA ARG A 341 -1.49 11.97 -10.99
C ARG A 341 -2.87 11.42 -10.66
N SER A 342 -3.90 12.25 -10.75
CA SER A 342 -5.30 11.84 -10.51
C SER A 342 -5.78 10.74 -11.45
N ASP A 343 -5.18 10.59 -12.63
CA ASP A 343 -5.44 9.49 -13.57
C ASP A 343 -4.69 8.19 -13.24
N GLY A 344 -4.01 8.13 -12.09
CA GLY A 344 -3.27 6.95 -11.64
C GLY A 344 -1.92 6.74 -12.33
N LYS A 345 -1.50 7.64 -13.24
CA LYS A 345 -0.22 7.48 -13.95
C LYS A 345 0.96 7.95 -13.09
N PRO A 346 2.03 7.13 -12.95
CA PRO A 346 3.22 7.49 -12.19
C PRO A 346 3.94 8.72 -12.74
N VAL A 347 4.50 9.51 -11.83
CA VAL A 347 5.36 10.65 -12.18
C VAL A 347 6.82 10.17 -12.16
N VAL A 348 7.37 9.96 -13.36
CA VAL A 348 8.72 9.42 -13.56
C VAL A 348 9.70 10.49 -14.05
N LYS A 349 10.99 10.23 -13.85
CA LYS A 349 12.08 11.04 -14.39
C LYS A 349 11.96 11.10 -15.92
N LYS A 350 12.00 12.33 -16.44
CA LYS A 350 12.01 12.62 -17.89
C LYS A 350 13.41 12.55 -18.47
#